data_AF-A0A7W3N7R0-F1
#
_entry.id   AF-A0A7W3N7R0-F1
#
_cell.length_a   1.000
_cell.length_b   1.000
_cell.length_c   1.000
_cell.angle_alpha   90.00
_cell.angle_beta   90.00
_cell.angle_gamma   90.00
#
_symmetry.space_group_name_H-M   'P 1'
#
loop_
_entity.id
_entity.type
_entity.pdbx_description
1 polymer ?
#
loop_
_entity_poly.entity_id
_entity_poly.type
_entity_poly.pdbx_seq_one_letter_code
_entity_poly.pdbx_strand_id
1 'polypeptide(L)'
;MNTSHWNESAAHLLERWIQLYKEKTSLIGETESLNMLKEEVDGMDKEKFLSIVERHLQKVYEELEKERTESNMNNIEYTMMTFLSSDYPEYIKKRQSNMKQIQQLTSIHKNVTELFGKELSSKADMVAFRNDFFQLTEKHANTSLLKEIKESWNAYLPAFIDFQNKHEHVEQTIATVLEEDKSLKQEWHQLSKNKLVTKQKATAFRTKQHELNESIRKATTAQKQLLEIHWPDIRSQFDALQEKMSKSLSTVLQETQRSMEVVSQNDASEHAKLKQSLTDLNGVHEVDVHQTWLAAFIKKSRPFFNELSEDIKDTRCRELWNRIYGMYKGIAVNEFIVAYEEFLALQPLGSVKSTEIPRSLARLKLDINPVTLPAYADFPVLKKQQASRRTFPVLIGGAIVLVLLLTIVYMNRDNQTAETSADIKATTNTKPLKNEEPKPADVSKTDLENFFISYKAAYFSSLNSGDFSSMAPYIDSGQPVYKQLKSYITSLAGKNVSFANDQFLVTKTESHNDGTYDIYTSEVYTFTDSYDASTQFKKERIYHVKAAGKDKLQITKIDTLTDEQKPVEE
;
A
#
# COMPACT_ATOMS: atom_id res chain seq x y z
N MET A 1 -88.84 37.20 44.84
CA MET A 1 -87.74 36.97 45.79
C MET A 1 -86.91 35.81 45.27
N ASN A 2 -85.77 36.12 44.63
CA ASN A 2 -84.69 35.17 44.35
C ASN A 2 -83.35 35.94 44.27
N THR A 3 -83.18 36.95 45.14
CA THR A 3 -82.04 37.87 45.15
C THR A 3 -80.77 37.26 45.73
N SER A 4 -80.84 36.11 46.43
CA SER A 4 -79.66 35.54 47.11
C SER A 4 -78.62 34.95 46.16
N HIS A 5 -79.05 34.35 45.05
CA HIS A 5 -78.14 33.59 44.18
C HIS A 5 -77.20 34.49 43.36
N TRP A 6 -77.66 35.70 42.97
CA TRP A 6 -76.81 36.65 42.24
C TRP A 6 -75.83 37.38 43.18
N ASN A 7 -76.27 37.74 44.39
CA ASN A 7 -75.42 38.37 45.41
C ASN A 7 -74.26 37.46 45.82
N GLU A 8 -74.54 36.18 46.08
CA GLU A 8 -73.54 35.19 46.45
C GLU A 8 -72.50 35.01 45.32
N SER A 9 -72.98 34.97 44.09
CA SER A 9 -72.13 34.88 42.90
C SER A 9 -71.26 36.14 42.68
N ALA A 10 -71.84 37.32 42.91
CA ALA A 10 -71.13 38.60 42.86
C ALA A 10 -70.07 38.70 43.96
N ALA A 11 -70.41 38.34 45.20
CA ALA A 11 -69.46 38.30 46.31
C ALA A 11 -68.29 37.35 46.03
N HIS A 12 -68.56 36.18 45.47
CA HIS A 12 -67.52 35.22 45.05
C HIS A 12 -66.64 35.74 43.91
N LEU A 13 -67.20 36.44 42.92
CA LEU A 13 -66.42 37.09 41.87
C LEU A 13 -65.45 38.12 42.47
N LEU A 14 -65.96 39.01 43.33
CA LEU A 14 -65.18 40.07 43.96
C LEU A 14 -64.05 39.51 44.82
N GLU A 15 -64.34 38.48 45.64
CA GLU A 15 -63.33 37.81 46.44
C GLU A 15 -62.19 37.23 45.59
N ARG A 16 -62.53 36.61 44.46
CA ARG A 16 -61.55 36.07 43.53
C ARG A 16 -60.73 37.15 42.84
N TRP A 17 -61.34 38.28 42.47
CA TRP A 17 -60.65 39.42 41.88
C TRP A 17 -59.72 40.11 42.87
N ILE A 18 -60.15 40.31 44.13
CA ILE A 18 -59.30 40.86 45.20
C ILE A 18 -58.02 40.04 45.35
N GLN A 19 -58.09 38.71 45.27
CA GLN A 19 -56.90 37.87 45.30
C GLN A 19 -56.00 38.11 44.09
N LEU A 20 -56.55 38.11 42.87
CA LEU A 20 -55.77 38.31 41.64
C LEU A 20 -55.14 39.70 41.53
N TYR A 21 -55.82 40.73 42.04
CA TYR A 21 -55.34 42.11 41.96
C TYR A 21 -54.13 42.33 42.88
N LYS A 22 -54.00 41.55 43.96
CA LYS A 22 -52.80 41.56 44.82
C LYS A 22 -51.56 41.01 44.11
N GLU A 23 -51.75 40.18 43.08
CA GLU A 23 -50.68 39.57 42.29
C GLU A 23 -50.17 40.50 41.18
N LYS A 24 -50.86 41.61 40.89
CA LYS A 24 -50.55 42.52 39.77
C LYS A 24 -50.43 43.97 40.23
N THR A 25 -49.21 44.48 40.26
CA THR A 25 -48.85 45.78 40.88
C THR A 25 -49.74 46.95 40.44
N SER A 26 -50.09 47.03 39.14
CA SER A 26 -50.93 48.12 38.62
C SER A 26 -52.40 48.07 39.08
N LEU A 27 -52.88 46.91 39.56
CA LEU A 27 -54.24 46.72 40.03
C LEU A 27 -54.36 46.70 41.56
N ILE A 28 -53.26 46.73 42.31
CA ILE A 28 -53.27 46.67 43.78
C ILE A 28 -54.11 47.80 44.38
N GLY A 29 -54.02 49.02 43.82
CA GLY A 29 -54.78 50.19 44.29
C GLY A 29 -56.30 50.03 44.18
N GLU A 30 -56.79 49.10 43.35
CA GLU A 30 -58.22 48.83 43.16
C GLU A 30 -58.78 47.84 44.18
N THR A 31 -57.92 47.15 44.95
CA THR A 31 -58.36 46.14 45.93
C THR A 31 -59.27 46.72 47.01
N GLU A 32 -59.02 47.95 47.44
CA GLU A 32 -59.85 48.64 48.45
C GLU A 32 -61.26 48.93 47.91
N SER A 33 -61.35 49.38 46.65
CA SER A 33 -62.63 49.59 45.97
C SER A 33 -63.43 48.28 45.85
N LEU A 34 -62.75 47.16 45.58
CA LEU A 34 -63.40 45.85 45.50
C LEU A 34 -63.82 45.32 46.89
N ASN A 35 -63.06 45.60 47.95
CA ASN A 35 -63.43 45.23 49.32
C ASN A 35 -64.71 45.95 49.76
N MET A 36 -64.77 47.27 49.57
CA MET A 36 -65.98 48.06 49.85
C MET A 36 -67.18 47.56 49.04
N LEU A 37 -66.98 47.26 47.75
CA LEU A 37 -68.02 46.72 46.90
C LEU A 37 -68.53 45.35 47.38
N LYS A 38 -67.64 44.50 47.91
CA LYS A 38 -68.00 43.19 48.46
C LYS A 38 -68.85 43.32 49.72
N GLU A 39 -68.56 44.29 50.58
CA GLU A 39 -69.34 44.55 51.80
C GLU A 39 -70.74 45.11 51.50
N GLU A 40 -70.88 45.90 50.42
CA GLU A 40 -72.14 46.56 50.05
C GLU A 40 -73.04 45.74 49.12
N VAL A 41 -72.55 44.62 48.56
CA VAL A 41 -73.23 43.90 47.47
C VAL A 41 -74.63 43.40 47.83
N ASP A 42 -74.86 43.03 49.10
CA ASP A 42 -76.12 42.46 49.56
C ASP A 42 -77.32 43.44 49.51
N GLY A 43 -77.04 44.75 49.52
CA GLY A 43 -78.03 45.82 49.40
C GLY A 43 -77.95 46.61 48.09
N MET A 44 -77.08 46.21 47.17
CA MET A 44 -76.78 46.99 45.96
C MET A 44 -77.75 46.67 44.82
N ASP A 45 -78.18 47.72 44.11
CA ASP A 45 -78.89 47.54 42.84
C ASP A 45 -77.99 46.86 41.80
N LYS A 46 -78.57 45.92 41.05
CA LYS A 46 -77.84 45.10 40.09
C LYS A 46 -77.22 45.92 38.96
N GLU A 47 -77.92 46.94 38.45
CA GLU A 47 -77.38 47.81 37.39
C GLU A 47 -76.20 48.64 37.92
N LYS A 48 -76.34 49.13 39.16
CA LYS A 48 -75.24 49.80 39.87
C LYS A 48 -74.02 48.87 40.04
N PHE A 49 -74.23 47.61 40.43
CA PHE A 49 -73.15 46.62 40.54
C PHE A 49 -72.49 46.36 39.18
N LEU A 50 -73.28 46.11 38.14
CA LEU A 50 -72.79 45.84 36.78
C LEU A 50 -71.98 47.01 36.21
N SER A 51 -72.41 48.26 36.43
CA SER A 51 -71.64 49.44 36.03
C SER A 51 -70.27 49.53 36.73
N ILE A 52 -70.17 49.08 37.99
CA ILE A 52 -68.89 49.04 38.71
C ILE A 52 -68.01 47.89 38.17
N VAL A 53 -68.60 46.72 37.92
CA VAL A 53 -67.91 45.59 37.28
C VAL A 53 -67.39 45.95 35.89
N GLU A 54 -68.19 46.62 35.07
CA GLU A 54 -67.81 47.14 33.74
C GLU A 54 -66.55 48.00 33.84
N ARG A 55 -66.50 48.93 34.81
CA ARG A 55 -65.34 49.80 35.06
C ARG A 55 -64.09 49.00 35.44
N HIS A 56 -64.23 47.99 36.28
CA HIS A 56 -63.10 47.14 36.66
C HIS A 56 -62.63 46.26 35.49
N LEU A 57 -63.55 45.71 34.67
CA LEU A 57 -63.19 45.01 33.44
C LEU A 57 -62.45 45.92 32.47
N GLN A 58 -62.90 47.16 32.30
CA GLN A 58 -62.24 48.15 31.45
C GLN A 58 -60.80 48.43 31.94
N LYS A 59 -60.59 48.62 33.25
CA LYS A 59 -59.24 48.77 33.82
C LYS A 59 -58.36 47.54 33.58
N VAL A 60 -58.89 46.33 33.78
CA VAL A 60 -58.15 45.08 33.49
C VAL A 60 -57.77 45.02 32.02
N TYR A 61 -58.70 45.33 31.12
CA TYR A 61 -58.45 45.36 29.68
C TYR A 61 -57.31 46.34 29.32
N GLU A 62 -57.38 47.58 29.81
CA GLU A 62 -56.39 48.62 29.55
C GLU A 62 -54.99 48.24 30.07
N GLU A 63 -54.92 47.69 31.28
CA GLU A 63 -53.66 47.24 31.86
C GLU A 63 -53.05 46.05 31.09
N LEU A 64 -53.87 45.09 30.66
CA LEU A 64 -53.40 43.98 29.84
C LEU A 64 -52.95 44.44 28.45
N GLU A 65 -53.68 45.35 27.81
CA GLU A 65 -53.31 45.90 26.51
C GLU A 65 -52.02 46.72 26.58
N LYS A 66 -51.85 47.48 27.66
CA LYS A 66 -50.63 48.22 27.96
C LYS A 66 -49.43 47.30 28.11
N GLU A 67 -49.51 46.27 28.97
CA GLU A 67 -48.45 45.28 29.13
C GLU A 67 -48.07 44.62 27.81
N ARG A 68 -49.06 44.19 27.02
CA ARG A 68 -48.82 43.57 25.71
C ARG A 68 -48.05 44.49 24.76
N THR A 69 -48.32 45.80 24.83
CA THR A 69 -47.71 46.81 23.97
C THR A 69 -46.31 47.18 24.45
N GLU A 70 -46.13 47.46 25.75
CA GLU A 70 -44.87 47.88 26.34
C GLU A 70 -43.80 46.77 26.27
N SER A 71 -44.21 45.51 26.47
CA SER A 71 -43.35 44.33 26.41
C SER A 71 -43.20 43.72 25.02
N ASN A 72 -43.80 44.32 23.97
CA ASN A 72 -43.79 43.78 22.61
C ASN A 72 -44.22 42.29 22.53
N MET A 73 -45.21 41.89 23.35
CA MET A 73 -45.57 40.48 23.53
C MET A 73 -46.01 39.82 22.22
N ASN A 74 -46.73 40.54 21.35
CA ASN A 74 -47.17 39.99 20.06
C ASN A 74 -46.00 39.45 19.23
N ASN A 75 -44.86 40.14 19.22
CA ASN A 75 -43.68 39.69 18.48
C ASN A 75 -43.03 38.48 19.16
N ILE A 76 -42.91 38.50 20.50
CA ILE A 76 -42.34 37.39 21.26
C ILE A 76 -43.20 36.12 21.12
N GLU A 77 -44.52 36.24 21.29
CA GLU A 77 -45.49 35.15 21.11
C GLU A 77 -45.37 34.54 19.70
N TYR A 78 -45.23 35.39 18.67
CA TYR A 78 -45.01 34.94 17.29
C TYR A 78 -43.69 34.20 17.11
N THR A 79 -42.59 34.72 17.68
CA THR A 79 -41.27 34.08 17.62
C THR A 79 -41.27 32.73 18.34
N MET A 80 -41.87 32.64 19.53
CA MET A 80 -41.98 31.39 20.29
C MET A 80 -42.76 30.32 19.51
N MET A 81 -43.89 30.71 18.93
CA MET A 81 -44.72 29.79 18.14
C MET A 81 -44.00 29.33 16.87
N THR A 82 -43.34 30.25 16.15
CA THR A 82 -42.55 29.93 14.95
C THR A 82 -41.39 28.99 15.27
N PHE A 83 -40.69 29.23 16.39
CA PHE A 83 -39.60 28.36 16.84
C PHE A 83 -40.08 26.93 17.12
N LEU A 84 -41.15 26.78 17.93
CA LEU A 84 -41.68 25.48 18.31
C LEU A 84 -42.28 24.70 17.13
N SER A 85 -43.00 25.39 16.25
CA SER A 85 -43.77 24.73 15.18
C SER A 85 -42.95 24.49 13.90
N SER A 86 -41.91 25.28 13.65
CA SER A 86 -41.19 25.28 12.37
C SER A 86 -39.68 25.22 12.56
N ASP A 87 -39.08 26.26 13.14
CA ASP A 87 -37.63 26.47 13.03
C ASP A 87 -36.81 25.41 13.77
N TYR A 88 -37.19 25.07 15.01
CA TYR A 88 -36.48 24.05 15.79
C TYR A 88 -36.65 22.64 15.19
N PRO A 89 -37.87 22.17 14.86
CA PRO A 89 -38.04 20.88 14.19
C PRO A 89 -37.28 20.77 12.86
N GLU A 90 -37.30 21.83 12.03
CA GLU A 90 -36.58 21.85 10.75
C GLU A 90 -35.06 21.81 10.96
N TYR A 91 -34.54 22.61 11.91
CA TYR A 91 -33.14 22.59 12.30
C TYR A 91 -32.69 21.21 12.77
N ILE A 92 -33.44 20.56 13.67
CA ILE A 92 -33.12 19.22 14.18
C ILE A 92 -33.11 18.19 13.05
N LYS A 93 -34.10 18.23 12.15
CA LYS A 93 -34.16 17.33 10.98
C LYS A 93 -32.93 17.51 10.08
N LYS A 94 -32.55 18.76 9.80
CA LYS A 94 -31.37 19.08 8.99
C LYS A 94 -30.07 18.64 9.67
N ARG A 95 -29.94 18.91 10.96
CA ARG A 95 -28.82 18.48 11.80
C ARG A 95 -28.66 16.96 11.81
N GLN A 96 -29.74 16.20 11.95
CA GLN A 96 -29.68 14.72 11.86
C GLN A 96 -29.20 14.23 10.49
N SER A 97 -29.61 14.90 9.40
CA SER A 97 -29.09 14.61 8.06
C SER A 97 -27.59 14.92 7.98
N ASN A 98 -27.15 16.06 8.49
CA ASN A 98 -25.74 16.45 8.54
C ASN A 98 -24.89 15.45 9.36
N MET A 99 -25.41 14.97 10.49
CA MET A 99 -24.76 13.93 11.28
C MET A 99 -24.55 12.64 10.50
N LYS A 100 -25.56 12.18 9.75
CA LYS A 100 -25.43 11.00 8.88
C LYS A 100 -24.38 11.21 7.79
N GLN A 101 -24.33 12.40 7.20
CA GLN A 101 -23.31 12.75 6.19
C GLN A 101 -21.90 12.75 6.81
N ILE A 102 -21.71 13.37 7.97
CA ILE A 102 -20.41 13.36 8.67
C ILE A 102 -19.99 11.93 9.02
N GLN A 103 -20.90 11.06 9.47
CA GLN A 103 -20.60 9.65 9.74
C GLN A 103 -20.13 8.91 8.48
N GLN A 104 -20.78 9.14 7.34
CA GLN A 104 -20.37 8.56 6.05
C GLN A 104 -18.98 9.06 5.64
N LEU A 105 -18.73 10.36 5.72
CA LEU A 105 -17.44 10.97 5.39
C LEU A 105 -16.33 10.50 6.33
N THR A 106 -16.63 10.31 7.62
CA THR A 106 -15.69 9.76 8.62
C THR A 106 -15.32 8.32 8.28
N SER A 107 -16.27 7.50 7.83
CA SER A 107 -16.00 6.14 7.37
C SER A 107 -15.09 6.13 6.14
N ILE A 108 -15.32 7.03 5.17
CA ILE A 108 -14.46 7.19 4.00
C ILE A 108 -13.05 7.60 4.42
N HIS A 109 -12.94 8.64 5.25
CA HIS A 109 -11.66 9.12 5.76
C HIS A 109 -10.86 8.03 6.48
N LYS A 110 -11.52 7.23 7.33
CA LYS A 110 -10.92 6.10 8.01
C LYS A 110 -10.42 5.04 7.02
N ASN A 111 -11.26 4.58 6.10
CA ASN A 111 -10.90 3.55 5.13
C ASN A 111 -9.72 3.97 4.25
N VAL A 112 -9.67 5.25 3.86
CA VAL A 112 -8.54 5.80 3.09
C VAL A 112 -7.28 5.84 3.94
N THR A 113 -7.37 6.30 5.19
CA THR A 113 -6.21 6.40 6.09
C THR A 113 -5.64 5.03 6.43
N GLU A 114 -6.48 3.99 6.57
CA GLU A 114 -6.05 2.61 6.84
C GLU A 114 -5.22 1.97 5.71
N LEU A 115 -5.26 2.51 4.49
CA LEU A 115 -4.38 2.06 3.40
C LEU A 115 -2.95 2.59 3.54
N PHE A 116 -2.72 3.66 4.30
CA PHE A 116 -1.39 4.23 4.45
C PHE A 116 -0.53 3.43 5.43
N GLY A 117 0.76 3.33 5.12
CA GLY A 117 1.75 2.65 5.96
C GLY A 117 1.71 1.13 5.88
N LYS A 118 1.05 0.54 4.89
CA LYS A 118 1.05 -0.92 4.69
C LYS A 118 2.46 -1.42 4.33
N GLU A 119 2.93 -2.46 5.01
CA GLU A 119 4.14 -3.17 4.63
C GLU A 119 3.77 -4.26 3.62
N LEU A 120 4.48 -4.31 2.50
CA LEU A 120 4.26 -5.27 1.42
C LEU A 120 5.51 -6.15 1.28
N SER A 121 5.38 -7.44 1.58
CA SER A 121 6.48 -8.39 1.62
C SER A 121 6.31 -9.57 0.65
N SER A 122 5.07 -9.83 0.23
CA SER A 122 4.72 -10.98 -0.60
C SER A 122 3.91 -10.60 -1.84
N LYS A 123 3.85 -11.50 -2.81
CA LYS A 123 2.89 -11.45 -3.93
C LYS A 123 1.45 -11.31 -3.43
N ALA A 124 1.09 -12.02 -2.36
CA ALA A 124 -0.27 -11.96 -1.80
C ALA A 124 -0.57 -10.57 -1.24
N ASP A 125 0.37 -9.97 -0.51
CA ASP A 125 0.25 -8.61 0.03
C ASP A 125 0.05 -7.60 -1.10
N MET A 126 0.84 -7.73 -2.17
CA MET A 126 0.77 -6.84 -3.33
C MET A 126 -0.59 -6.90 -4.03
N VAL A 127 -1.14 -8.11 -4.22
CA VAL A 127 -2.45 -8.32 -4.85
C VAL A 127 -3.57 -7.80 -3.95
N ALA A 128 -3.51 -8.09 -2.64
CA ALA A 128 -4.50 -7.59 -1.68
C ALA A 128 -4.50 -6.06 -1.64
N PHE A 129 -3.33 -5.44 -1.50
CA PHE A 129 -3.18 -3.99 -1.50
C PHE A 129 -3.72 -3.34 -2.78
N ARG A 130 -3.41 -3.91 -3.95
CA ARG A 130 -3.96 -3.46 -5.24
C ARG A 130 -5.49 -3.49 -5.24
N ASN A 131 -6.08 -4.59 -4.77
CA ASN A 131 -7.54 -4.76 -4.76
C ASN A 131 -8.20 -3.78 -3.79
N ASP A 132 -7.66 -3.62 -2.58
CA ASP A 132 -8.17 -2.68 -1.58
C ASP A 132 -8.08 -1.24 -2.10
N PHE A 133 -6.95 -0.89 -2.74
CA PHE A 133 -6.77 0.42 -3.38
C PHE A 133 -7.83 0.67 -4.47
N PHE A 134 -8.06 -0.29 -5.37
CA PHE A 134 -9.01 -0.09 -6.47
C PHE A 134 -10.46 -0.08 -5.98
N GLN A 135 -10.82 -0.94 -5.04
CA GLN A 135 -12.16 -0.93 -4.44
C GLN A 135 -12.48 0.43 -3.80
N LEU A 136 -11.51 1.01 -3.10
CA LEU A 136 -11.67 2.31 -2.46
C LEU A 136 -11.74 3.46 -3.48
N THR A 137 -10.83 3.46 -4.46
CA THR A 137 -10.73 4.54 -5.45
C THR A 137 -11.87 4.52 -6.46
N GLU A 138 -12.37 3.35 -6.87
CA GLU A 138 -13.56 3.26 -7.74
C GLU A 138 -14.81 3.83 -7.07
N LYS A 139 -14.90 3.71 -5.74
CA LYS A 139 -16.05 4.18 -4.98
C LYS A 139 -15.99 5.66 -4.65
N HIS A 140 -14.79 6.24 -4.51
CA HIS A 140 -14.62 7.56 -3.88
C HIS A 140 -13.67 8.53 -4.61
N ALA A 141 -12.90 8.09 -5.61
CA ALA A 141 -11.87 8.93 -6.25
C ALA A 141 -12.28 9.43 -7.64
N ASN A 142 -11.53 10.44 -8.12
CA ASN A 142 -11.67 10.97 -9.47
C ASN A 142 -11.22 9.92 -10.51
N THR A 143 -12.11 9.60 -11.45
CA THR A 143 -11.93 8.54 -12.45
C THR A 143 -10.82 8.84 -13.47
N SER A 144 -10.38 10.09 -13.59
CA SER A 144 -9.37 10.50 -14.59
C SER A 144 -7.99 9.88 -14.37
N LEU A 145 -7.52 9.80 -13.12
CA LEU A 145 -6.21 9.19 -12.77
C LEU A 145 -6.29 7.66 -12.65
N LEU A 146 -7.49 7.12 -12.46
CA LEU A 146 -7.69 5.70 -12.20
C LEU A 146 -7.23 4.82 -13.37
N LYS A 147 -7.45 5.28 -14.61
CA LYS A 147 -7.03 4.57 -15.82
C LYS A 147 -5.50 4.41 -15.87
N GLU A 148 -4.77 5.51 -15.67
CA GLU A 148 -3.31 5.53 -15.70
C GLU A 148 -2.71 4.68 -14.57
N ILE A 149 -3.32 4.72 -13.38
CA ILE A 149 -2.89 3.90 -12.24
C ILE A 149 -3.15 2.40 -12.52
N LYS A 150 -4.29 2.04 -13.13
CA LYS A 150 -4.58 0.66 -13.56
C LYS A 150 -3.55 0.15 -14.56
N GLU A 151 -3.21 0.95 -15.56
CA GLU A 151 -2.18 0.62 -16.56
C GLU A 151 -0.81 0.42 -15.90
N SER A 152 -0.43 1.32 -15.00
CA SER A 152 0.84 1.23 -14.25
C SER A 152 0.90 -0.03 -13.38
N TRP A 153 -0.22 -0.41 -12.73
CA TRP A 153 -0.32 -1.66 -11.97
C TRP A 153 -0.23 -2.92 -12.83
N ASN A 154 -0.85 -2.90 -14.01
CA ASN A 154 -0.83 -4.04 -14.93
C ASN A 154 0.57 -4.30 -15.49
N ALA A 155 1.40 -3.27 -15.60
CA ALA A 155 2.81 -3.41 -15.94
C ALA A 155 3.66 -3.86 -14.74
N TYR A 156 3.43 -3.26 -13.56
CA TYR A 156 4.25 -3.49 -12.37
C TYR A 156 4.06 -4.88 -11.74
N LEU A 157 2.82 -5.36 -11.60
CA LEU A 157 2.55 -6.60 -10.87
C LEU A 157 3.24 -7.84 -11.49
N PRO A 158 3.21 -8.05 -12.82
CA PRO A 158 3.98 -9.13 -13.45
C PRO A 158 5.49 -8.99 -13.22
N ALA A 159 6.04 -7.77 -13.33
CA ALA A 159 7.47 -7.52 -13.12
C ALA A 159 7.90 -7.84 -11.67
N PHE A 160 7.07 -7.46 -10.69
CA PHE A 160 7.29 -7.80 -9.28
C PHE A 160 7.24 -9.31 -9.03
N ILE A 161 6.29 -10.03 -9.65
CA ILE A 161 6.21 -11.49 -9.52
C ILE A 161 7.44 -12.17 -10.12
N ASP A 162 7.89 -11.73 -11.30
CA ASP A 162 9.12 -12.21 -11.92
C ASP A 162 10.34 -11.97 -11.03
N PHE A 163 10.43 -10.77 -10.43
CA PHE A 163 11.47 -10.45 -9.45
C PHE A 163 11.44 -11.38 -8.22
N GLN A 164 10.27 -11.64 -7.63
CA GLN A 164 10.16 -12.56 -6.49
C GLN A 164 10.62 -13.97 -6.83
N ASN A 165 10.26 -14.49 -8.01
CA ASN A 165 10.70 -15.80 -8.47
C ASN A 165 12.22 -15.84 -8.68
N LYS A 166 12.81 -14.78 -9.25
CA LYS A 166 14.27 -14.65 -9.38
C LYS A 166 14.94 -14.60 -8.02
N HIS A 167 14.40 -13.84 -7.08
CA HIS A 167 14.93 -13.74 -5.73
C HIS A 167 14.95 -15.12 -5.04
N GLU A 168 13.82 -15.83 -5.05
CA GLU A 168 13.72 -17.19 -4.47
C GLU A 168 14.72 -18.16 -5.13
N HIS A 169 14.89 -18.09 -6.45
CA HIS A 169 15.87 -18.93 -7.16
C HIS A 169 17.32 -18.61 -6.75
N VAL A 170 17.66 -17.33 -6.58
CA VAL A 170 18.98 -16.92 -6.10
C VAL A 170 19.22 -17.39 -4.67
N GLU A 171 18.24 -17.24 -3.77
CA GLU A 171 18.32 -17.75 -2.40
C GLU A 171 18.58 -19.26 -2.36
N GLN A 172 17.82 -20.04 -3.15
CA GLN A 172 18.00 -21.49 -3.26
C GLN A 172 19.39 -21.86 -3.83
N THR A 173 19.87 -21.12 -4.82
CA THR A 173 21.20 -21.33 -5.42
C THR A 173 22.31 -21.05 -4.41
N ILE A 174 22.21 -19.96 -3.66
CA ILE A 174 23.16 -19.60 -2.59
C ILE A 174 23.16 -20.66 -1.49
N ALA A 175 21.97 -21.10 -1.04
CA ALA A 175 21.86 -22.15 -0.03
C ALA A 175 22.52 -23.46 -0.48
N THR A 176 22.34 -23.82 -1.76
CA THR A 176 22.98 -24.99 -2.37
C THR A 176 24.50 -24.86 -2.36
N VAL A 177 25.04 -23.71 -2.79
CA VAL A 177 26.49 -23.44 -2.77
C VAL A 177 27.08 -23.54 -1.36
N LEU A 178 26.38 -23.03 -0.34
CA LEU A 178 26.83 -23.08 1.04
C LEU A 178 26.90 -24.53 1.58
N GLU A 179 25.91 -25.37 1.24
CA GLU A 179 25.95 -26.79 1.60
C GLU A 179 27.00 -27.58 0.81
N GLU A 180 27.19 -27.28 -0.48
CA GLU A 180 28.26 -27.86 -1.31
C GLU A 180 29.65 -27.52 -0.78
N ASP A 181 29.91 -26.26 -0.40
CA ASP A 181 31.17 -25.82 0.22
C ASP A 181 31.44 -26.55 1.54
N LYS A 182 30.42 -26.66 2.40
CA LYS A 182 30.51 -27.39 3.66
C LYS A 182 30.83 -28.87 3.43
N SER A 183 30.15 -29.50 2.48
CA SER A 183 30.40 -30.89 2.08
C SER A 183 31.82 -31.09 1.55
N LEU A 184 32.28 -30.21 0.65
CA LEU A 184 33.61 -30.29 0.07
C LEU A 184 34.72 -30.08 1.12
N LYS A 185 34.53 -29.16 2.07
CA LYS A 185 35.44 -28.97 3.22
C LYS A 185 35.53 -30.22 4.10
N GLN A 186 34.41 -30.91 4.33
CA GLN A 186 34.40 -32.17 5.07
C GLN A 186 35.12 -33.28 4.29
N GLU A 187 34.86 -33.41 2.98
CA GLU A 187 35.53 -34.38 2.11
C GLU A 187 37.04 -34.12 2.06
N TRP A 188 37.47 -32.86 2.00
CA TRP A 188 38.89 -32.47 2.09
C TRP A 188 39.49 -32.88 3.43
N HIS A 189 38.79 -32.66 4.53
CA HIS A 189 39.26 -33.06 5.86
C HIS A 189 39.50 -34.57 5.96
N GLN A 190 38.66 -35.38 5.33
CA GLN A 190 38.86 -36.84 5.25
C GLN A 190 40.01 -37.20 4.30
N LEU A 191 40.07 -36.57 3.13
CA LEU A 191 41.09 -36.86 2.11
C LEU A 191 42.50 -36.47 2.58
N SER A 192 42.62 -35.34 3.28
CA SER A 192 43.89 -34.82 3.80
C SER A 192 44.47 -35.66 4.94
N LYS A 193 43.63 -36.36 5.72
CA LYS A 193 44.04 -37.33 6.75
C LYS A 193 44.57 -38.63 6.17
N ASN A 194 44.16 -39.02 4.95
CA ASN A 194 44.63 -40.24 4.33
C ASN A 194 46.12 -40.15 3.98
N LYS A 195 46.88 -41.19 4.34
CA LYS A 195 48.31 -41.31 3.99
C LYS A 195 48.53 -41.49 2.49
N LEU A 196 47.58 -42.16 1.82
CA LEU A 196 47.63 -42.43 0.38
C LEU A 196 46.41 -41.84 -0.33
N VAL A 197 46.65 -41.05 -1.38
CA VAL A 197 45.60 -40.47 -2.22
C VAL A 197 45.83 -40.91 -3.66
N THR A 198 44.93 -41.75 -4.18
CA THR A 198 45.04 -42.27 -5.55
C THR A 198 44.73 -41.18 -6.57
N LYS A 199 45.23 -41.35 -7.80
CA LYS A 199 44.94 -40.43 -8.92
C LYS A 199 43.43 -40.26 -9.11
N GLN A 200 42.66 -41.36 -9.05
CA GLN A 200 41.21 -41.33 -9.20
C GLN A 200 40.52 -40.50 -8.12
N LYS A 201 40.88 -40.66 -6.84
CA LYS A 201 40.30 -39.88 -5.73
C LYS A 201 40.68 -38.40 -5.82
N ALA A 202 41.92 -38.10 -6.20
CA ALA A 202 42.37 -36.71 -6.40
C ALA A 202 41.64 -36.04 -7.58
N THR A 203 41.45 -36.75 -8.70
CA THR A 203 40.70 -36.25 -9.85
C THR A 203 39.23 -36.01 -9.50
N ALA A 204 38.56 -36.98 -8.87
CA ALA A 204 37.15 -36.82 -8.45
C ALA A 204 36.94 -35.62 -7.51
N PHE A 205 37.85 -35.44 -6.53
CA PHE A 205 37.78 -34.29 -5.63
C PHE A 205 38.00 -32.95 -6.38
N ARG A 206 38.96 -32.89 -7.31
CA ARG A 206 39.19 -31.69 -8.13
C ARG A 206 38.00 -31.36 -9.04
N THR A 207 37.32 -32.37 -9.58
CA THR A 207 36.10 -32.16 -10.36
C THR A 207 35.03 -31.49 -9.50
N LYS A 208 34.76 -32.00 -8.28
CA LYS A 208 33.82 -31.37 -7.35
C LYS A 208 34.24 -29.96 -6.91
N GLN A 209 35.54 -29.73 -6.71
CA GLN A 209 36.09 -28.41 -6.40
C GLN A 209 35.84 -27.42 -7.56
N HIS A 210 36.03 -27.86 -8.80
CA HIS A 210 35.75 -27.05 -9.98
C HIS A 210 34.25 -26.77 -10.14
N GLU A 211 33.40 -27.78 -9.95
CA GLU A 211 31.94 -27.64 -9.98
C GLU A 211 31.46 -26.63 -8.93
N LEU A 212 31.94 -26.72 -7.68
CA LEU A 212 31.64 -25.75 -6.63
C LEU A 212 32.09 -24.34 -7.03
N ASN A 213 33.29 -24.18 -7.58
CA ASN A 213 33.78 -22.86 -8.01
C ASN A 213 32.91 -22.27 -9.13
N GLU A 214 32.44 -23.08 -10.09
CA GLU A 214 31.46 -22.62 -11.09
C GLU A 214 30.10 -22.28 -10.47
N SER A 215 29.63 -23.04 -9.48
CA SER A 215 28.41 -22.73 -8.73
C SER A 215 28.54 -21.41 -7.95
N ILE A 216 29.68 -21.17 -7.26
CA ILE A 216 30.00 -19.90 -6.59
C ILE A 216 29.97 -18.74 -7.59
N ARG A 217 30.62 -18.90 -8.75
CA ARG A 217 30.65 -17.87 -9.79
C ARG A 217 29.26 -17.53 -10.29
N LYS A 218 28.45 -18.54 -10.64
CA LYS A 218 27.06 -18.36 -11.08
C LYS A 218 26.21 -17.68 -10.01
N ALA A 219 26.26 -18.15 -8.76
CA ALA A 219 25.53 -17.57 -7.64
C ALA A 219 25.91 -16.10 -7.41
N THR A 220 27.23 -15.80 -7.46
CA THR A 220 27.75 -14.42 -7.32
C THR A 220 27.21 -13.52 -8.42
N THR A 221 27.25 -13.96 -9.68
CA THR A 221 26.71 -13.19 -10.81
C THR A 221 25.20 -12.97 -10.68
N ALA A 222 24.44 -14.02 -10.34
CA ALA A 222 23.00 -13.94 -10.18
C ALA A 222 22.58 -12.99 -9.04
N GLN A 223 23.25 -13.10 -7.88
CA GLN A 223 23.04 -12.20 -6.75
C GLN A 223 23.38 -10.75 -7.10
N LYS A 224 24.49 -10.52 -7.81
CA LYS A 224 24.86 -9.19 -8.29
C LYS A 224 23.81 -8.60 -9.23
N GLN A 225 23.35 -9.37 -10.21
CA GLN A 225 22.29 -8.94 -11.13
C GLN A 225 20.98 -8.62 -10.39
N LEU A 226 20.62 -9.44 -9.40
CA LEU A 226 19.43 -9.20 -8.60
C LEU A 226 19.51 -7.89 -7.81
N LEU A 227 20.65 -7.63 -7.14
CA LEU A 227 20.82 -6.48 -6.25
C LEU A 227 21.11 -5.17 -6.96
N GLU A 228 21.91 -5.20 -8.03
CA GLU A 228 22.38 -3.98 -8.71
C GLU A 228 21.51 -3.58 -9.90
N ILE A 229 20.75 -4.52 -10.49
CA ILE A 229 19.96 -4.28 -11.69
C ILE A 229 18.47 -4.43 -11.41
N HIS A 230 18.03 -5.61 -10.96
CA HIS A 230 16.61 -5.91 -10.86
C HIS A 230 15.93 -5.22 -9.67
N TRP A 231 16.57 -5.20 -8.50
CA TRP A 231 15.99 -4.57 -7.32
C TRP A 231 15.80 -3.04 -7.46
N PRO A 232 16.79 -2.26 -7.92
CA PRO A 232 16.62 -0.82 -8.12
C PRO A 232 15.51 -0.48 -9.12
N ASP A 233 15.38 -1.27 -10.20
CA ASP A 233 14.33 -1.10 -11.20
C ASP A 233 12.92 -1.33 -10.61
N ILE A 234 12.71 -2.48 -9.93
CA ILE A 234 11.45 -2.78 -9.27
C ILE A 234 11.09 -1.73 -8.22
N ARG A 235 12.06 -1.31 -7.41
CA ARG A 235 11.86 -0.28 -6.40
C ARG A 235 11.48 1.06 -7.03
N SER A 236 12.15 1.49 -8.09
CA SER A 236 11.84 2.74 -8.78
C SER A 236 10.45 2.72 -9.42
N GLN A 237 10.06 1.59 -10.03
CA GLN A 237 8.72 1.44 -10.60
C GLN A 237 7.64 1.48 -9.51
N PHE A 238 7.89 0.84 -8.37
CA PHE A 238 6.99 0.90 -7.22
C PHE A 238 6.88 2.31 -6.65
N ASP A 239 7.99 3.01 -6.47
CA ASP A 239 8.00 4.39 -5.95
C ASP A 239 7.18 5.33 -6.86
N ALA A 240 7.33 5.21 -8.18
CA ALA A 240 6.54 5.98 -9.14
C ALA A 240 5.04 5.63 -9.10
N LEU A 241 4.71 4.33 -8.99
CA LEU A 241 3.33 3.87 -8.85
C LEU A 241 2.70 4.39 -7.54
N GLN A 242 3.46 4.28 -6.45
CA GLN A 242 3.08 4.77 -5.13
C GLN A 242 2.83 6.27 -5.11
N GLU A 243 3.65 7.07 -5.79
CA GLU A 243 3.46 8.51 -5.88
C GLU A 243 2.11 8.85 -6.52
N LYS A 244 1.77 8.19 -7.65
CA LYS A 244 0.47 8.38 -8.33
C LYS A 244 -0.71 7.97 -7.44
N MET A 245 -0.61 6.82 -6.77
CA MET A 245 -1.64 6.33 -5.85
C MET A 245 -1.81 7.25 -4.64
N SER A 246 -0.70 7.67 -4.03
CA SER A 246 -0.68 8.56 -2.87
C SER A 246 -1.32 9.91 -3.22
N LYS A 247 -1.01 10.47 -4.39
CA LYS A 247 -1.64 11.70 -4.91
C LYS A 247 -3.15 11.54 -5.09
N SER A 248 -3.60 10.42 -5.65
CA SER A 248 -5.03 10.15 -5.85
C SER A 248 -5.79 10.08 -4.51
N LEU A 249 -5.28 9.31 -3.54
CA LEU A 249 -5.93 9.16 -2.24
C LEU A 249 -5.81 10.42 -1.36
N SER A 250 -4.71 11.18 -1.46
CA SER A 250 -4.57 12.46 -0.75
C SER A 250 -5.63 13.46 -1.20
N THR A 251 -5.96 13.52 -2.49
CA THR A 251 -7.07 14.33 -3.01
C THR A 251 -8.40 13.90 -2.41
N VAL A 252 -8.66 12.58 -2.31
CA VAL A 252 -9.88 12.06 -1.68
C VAL A 252 -9.95 12.46 -0.20
N LEU A 253 -8.86 12.34 0.54
CA LEU A 253 -8.79 12.76 1.95
C LEU A 253 -9.07 14.25 2.11
N GLN A 254 -8.43 15.09 1.30
CA GLN A 254 -8.63 16.55 1.34
C GLN A 254 -10.08 16.93 1.02
N GLU A 255 -10.68 16.35 -0.02
CA GLU A 255 -12.07 16.65 -0.39
C GLU A 255 -13.06 16.15 0.67
N THR A 256 -12.79 14.98 1.27
CA THR A 256 -13.58 14.43 2.37
C THR A 256 -13.50 15.34 3.60
N GLN A 257 -12.30 15.80 3.98
CA GLN A 257 -12.09 16.74 5.08
C GLN A 257 -12.79 18.08 4.82
N ARG A 258 -12.63 18.64 3.62
CA ARG A 258 -13.32 19.87 3.20
C ARG A 258 -14.84 19.73 3.28
N SER A 259 -15.38 18.61 2.82
CA SER A 259 -16.82 18.33 2.88
C SER A 259 -17.33 18.25 4.32
N MET A 260 -16.60 17.58 5.23
CA MET A 260 -16.94 17.54 6.65
C MET A 260 -16.92 18.93 7.29
N GLU A 261 -15.92 19.75 6.94
CA GLU A 261 -15.80 21.12 7.42
C GLU A 261 -16.96 21.99 6.94
N VAL A 262 -17.32 21.93 5.66
CA VAL A 262 -18.48 22.67 5.11
C VAL A 262 -19.78 22.29 5.81
N VAL A 263 -20.02 20.99 6.05
CA VAL A 263 -21.23 20.53 6.76
C VAL A 263 -21.25 21.07 8.19
N SER A 264 -20.09 21.03 8.88
CA SER A 264 -19.98 21.51 10.27
C SER A 264 -20.13 23.04 10.36
N GLN A 265 -19.55 23.79 9.43
CA GLN A 265 -19.69 25.25 9.35
C GLN A 265 -21.12 25.67 9.03
N ASN A 266 -21.80 24.95 8.14
CA ASN A 266 -23.21 25.21 7.82
C ASN A 266 -24.11 24.98 9.04
N ASP A 267 -23.92 23.87 9.75
CA ASP A 267 -24.65 23.58 10.99
C ASP A 267 -24.42 24.66 12.08
N ALA A 268 -23.16 25.09 12.27
CA ALA A 268 -22.82 26.15 13.20
C ALA A 268 -23.42 27.51 12.81
N SER A 269 -23.43 27.82 11.50
CA SER A 269 -24.06 29.04 10.97
C SER A 269 -25.57 29.07 11.19
N GLU A 270 -26.24 27.93 11.00
CA GLU A 270 -27.68 27.80 11.25
C GLU A 270 -28.02 27.88 12.73
N HIS A 271 -27.24 27.22 13.59
CA HIS A 271 -27.36 27.34 15.04
C HIS A 271 -27.20 28.80 15.49
N ALA A 272 -26.18 29.50 14.99
CA ALA A 272 -25.95 30.91 15.32
C ALA A 272 -27.09 31.82 14.86
N LYS A 273 -27.62 31.61 13.64
CA LYS A 273 -28.77 32.37 13.11
C LYS A 273 -30.02 32.18 13.96
N LEU A 274 -30.35 30.94 14.30
CA LEU A 274 -31.53 30.63 15.11
C LEU A 274 -31.38 31.14 16.55
N LYS A 275 -30.17 31.05 17.12
CA LYS A 275 -29.86 31.64 18.42
C LYS A 275 -30.04 33.17 18.41
N GLN A 276 -29.59 33.84 17.35
CA GLN A 276 -29.71 35.28 17.19
C GLN A 276 -31.16 35.75 17.06
N SER A 277 -32.05 34.95 16.44
CA SER A 277 -33.48 35.29 16.36
C SER A 277 -34.22 35.15 17.70
N LEU A 278 -33.58 34.63 18.75
CA LEU A 278 -34.18 34.28 20.04
C LEU A 278 -33.50 35.00 21.24
N THR A 279 -32.95 36.19 21.03
CA THR A 279 -32.08 36.87 22.02
C THR A 279 -32.80 37.47 23.23
N ASP A 280 -34.13 37.59 23.22
CA ASP A 280 -34.89 38.25 24.29
C ASP A 280 -35.61 37.24 25.20
N LEU A 281 -34.84 36.56 26.05
CA LEU A 281 -35.37 35.65 27.07
C LEU A 281 -36.18 36.39 28.15
N ASN A 282 -35.88 37.68 28.40
CA ASN A 282 -36.65 38.47 29.37
C ASN A 282 -38.09 38.66 28.89
N GLY A 283 -38.28 38.93 27.59
CA GLY A 283 -39.60 38.99 26.98
C GLY A 283 -40.42 37.70 27.10
N VAL A 284 -39.77 36.53 27.08
CA VAL A 284 -40.44 35.23 27.26
C VAL A 284 -41.02 35.09 28.67
N HIS A 285 -40.29 35.55 29.70
CA HIS A 285 -40.78 35.55 31.07
C HIS A 285 -41.97 36.50 31.24
N GLU A 286 -41.95 37.67 30.61
CA GLU A 286 -43.06 38.62 30.65
C GLU A 286 -44.33 38.04 29.99
N VAL A 287 -44.18 37.30 28.88
CA VAL A 287 -45.29 36.55 28.25
C VAL A 287 -45.83 35.46 29.18
N ASP A 288 -44.97 34.71 29.88
CA ASP A 288 -45.38 33.68 30.84
C ASP A 288 -46.22 34.25 31.99
N VAL A 289 -45.71 35.30 32.63
CA VAL A 289 -46.40 36.00 33.73
C VAL A 289 -47.75 36.53 33.26
N HIS A 290 -47.80 37.17 32.09
CA HIS A 290 -49.02 37.74 31.52
C HIS A 290 -50.06 36.64 31.19
N GLN A 291 -49.67 35.59 30.47
CA GLN A 291 -50.58 34.51 30.09
C GLN A 291 -51.04 33.70 31.31
N THR A 292 -50.19 33.53 32.33
CA THR A 292 -50.54 32.84 33.59
C THR A 292 -51.57 33.63 34.39
N TRP A 293 -51.35 34.93 34.58
CA TRP A 293 -52.31 35.79 35.28
C TRP A 293 -53.64 35.86 34.51
N LEU A 294 -53.59 36.03 33.18
CA LEU A 294 -54.78 36.07 32.33
C LEU A 294 -55.58 34.76 32.38
N ALA A 295 -54.91 33.60 32.33
CA ALA A 295 -55.56 32.30 32.50
C ALA A 295 -56.26 32.19 33.86
N ALA A 296 -55.61 32.65 34.94
CA ALA A 296 -56.19 32.66 36.28
C ALA A 296 -57.40 33.61 36.35
N PHE A 297 -57.31 34.81 35.77
CA PHE A 297 -58.40 35.77 35.68
C PHE A 297 -59.61 35.21 34.93
N ILE A 298 -59.39 34.62 33.75
CA ILE A 298 -60.44 33.98 32.96
C ILE A 298 -61.08 32.84 33.75
N LYS A 299 -60.28 31.95 34.35
CA LYS A 299 -60.76 30.80 35.12
C LYS A 299 -61.61 31.23 36.31
N LYS A 300 -61.13 32.23 37.08
CA LYS A 300 -61.83 32.72 38.28
C LYS A 300 -63.11 33.50 37.93
N SER A 301 -63.14 34.18 36.79
CA SER A 301 -64.27 35.00 36.32
C SER A 301 -65.32 34.21 35.54
N ARG A 302 -64.94 33.10 34.89
CA ARG A 302 -65.80 32.30 34.02
C ARG A 302 -67.16 31.92 34.66
N PRO A 303 -67.25 31.45 35.92
CA PRO A 303 -68.54 31.07 36.49
C PRO A 303 -69.56 32.22 36.50
N PHE A 304 -69.10 33.44 36.78
CA PHE A 304 -69.96 34.63 36.81
C PHE A 304 -70.48 35.01 35.42
N PHE A 305 -69.64 34.97 34.39
CA PHE A 305 -69.99 35.43 33.05
C PHE A 305 -70.62 34.34 32.15
N ASN A 306 -70.32 33.05 32.39
CA ASN A 306 -70.75 31.92 31.55
C ASN A 306 -71.73 30.95 32.23
N GLU A 307 -71.68 30.73 33.54
CA GLU A 307 -72.44 29.65 34.21
C GLU A 307 -73.70 30.15 34.92
N LEU A 308 -73.80 31.45 35.22
CA LEU A 308 -74.98 32.04 35.85
C LEU A 308 -76.05 32.41 34.83
N SER A 309 -77.23 31.84 35.10
CA SER A 309 -78.47 31.85 34.35
C SER A 309 -78.91 33.23 33.89
N GLU A 310 -79.62 33.28 32.76
CA GLU A 310 -80.63 34.24 32.27
C GLU A 310 -80.72 35.66 32.88
N ASP A 311 -80.59 35.79 34.20
CA ASP A 311 -80.64 37.00 35.01
C ASP A 311 -79.46 37.95 34.80
N ILE A 312 -78.20 37.51 34.59
CA ILE A 312 -77.02 38.43 34.52
C ILE A 312 -76.54 38.63 33.06
N LYS A 313 -77.46 38.84 32.12
CA LYS A 313 -77.13 39.14 30.70
C LYS A 313 -76.90 40.64 30.47
N ASP A 314 -75.86 41.22 31.06
CA ASP A 314 -75.37 42.54 30.61
C ASP A 314 -74.42 42.35 29.43
N THR A 315 -74.79 42.91 28.28
CA THR A 315 -74.02 42.79 27.04
C THR A 315 -72.67 43.51 27.13
N ARG A 316 -72.57 44.63 27.85
CA ARG A 316 -71.34 45.43 27.97
C ARG A 316 -70.25 44.68 28.73
N CYS A 317 -70.59 44.17 29.91
CA CYS A 317 -69.67 43.38 30.74
C CYS A 317 -69.24 42.11 30.01
N ARG A 318 -70.15 41.45 29.30
CA ARG A 318 -69.85 40.24 28.52
C ARG A 318 -68.94 40.54 27.33
N GLU A 319 -69.16 41.64 26.61
CA GLU A 319 -68.30 42.07 25.51
C GLU A 319 -66.88 42.39 25.99
N LEU A 320 -66.74 43.13 27.10
CA LEU A 320 -65.42 43.41 27.69
C LEU A 320 -64.73 42.13 28.17
N TRP A 321 -65.45 41.25 28.86
CA TRP A 321 -64.89 39.96 29.27
C TRP A 321 -64.45 39.12 28.07
N ASN A 322 -65.23 39.09 26.98
CA ASN A 322 -64.86 38.40 25.74
C ASN A 322 -63.62 39.01 25.07
N ARG A 323 -63.44 40.34 25.15
CA ARG A 323 -62.22 41.01 24.65
C ARG A 323 -60.99 40.60 25.47
N ILE A 324 -61.10 40.58 26.80
CA ILE A 324 -60.04 40.08 27.70
C ILE A 324 -59.74 38.60 27.42
N TYR A 325 -60.79 37.79 27.29
CA TYR A 325 -60.67 36.37 26.94
C TYR A 325 -59.94 36.17 25.61
N GLY A 326 -60.21 37.01 24.60
CA GLY A 326 -59.54 36.97 23.29
C GLY A 326 -58.04 37.28 23.31
N MET A 327 -57.52 37.87 24.40
CA MET A 327 -56.08 38.08 24.59
C MET A 327 -55.35 36.80 25.01
N TYR A 328 -56.07 35.81 25.55
CA TYR A 328 -55.46 34.54 25.98
C TYR A 328 -55.17 33.67 24.77
N LYS A 329 -53.90 33.28 24.62
CA LYS A 329 -53.44 32.50 23.47
C LYS A 329 -53.14 31.04 23.79
N GLY A 330 -53.08 30.67 25.08
CA GLY A 330 -52.75 29.30 25.48
C GLY A 330 -51.36 28.85 25.00
N ILE A 331 -50.40 29.78 24.96
CA ILE A 331 -49.05 29.51 24.48
C ILE A 331 -48.34 28.58 25.47
N ALA A 332 -47.68 27.55 24.95
CA ALA A 332 -46.92 26.61 25.73
C ALA A 332 -45.54 27.17 26.09
N VAL A 333 -45.50 28.17 26.98
CA VAL A 333 -44.25 28.85 27.36
C VAL A 333 -43.22 27.88 27.95
N ASN A 334 -43.67 26.94 28.78
CA ASN A 334 -42.81 25.89 29.33
C ASN A 334 -42.22 24.98 28.25
N GLU A 335 -42.99 24.62 27.22
CA GLU A 335 -42.49 23.80 26.10
C GLU A 335 -41.42 24.59 25.31
N PHE A 336 -41.64 25.88 25.11
CA PHE A 336 -40.64 26.77 24.50
C PHE A 336 -39.34 26.81 25.31
N ILE A 337 -39.42 27.04 26.63
CA ILE A 337 -38.24 27.13 27.50
C ILE A 337 -37.43 25.84 27.42
N VAL A 338 -38.08 24.69 27.57
CA VAL A 338 -37.42 23.37 27.50
C VAL A 338 -36.77 23.16 26.13
N ALA A 339 -37.49 23.39 25.03
CA ALA A 339 -36.97 23.21 23.68
C ALA A 339 -35.80 24.16 23.38
N TYR A 340 -35.84 25.39 23.90
CA TYR A 340 -34.78 26.37 23.74
C TYR A 340 -33.54 26.02 24.55
N GLU A 341 -33.69 25.54 25.78
CA GLU A 341 -32.58 25.03 26.59
C GLU A 341 -31.90 23.82 25.93
N GLU A 342 -32.69 22.87 25.41
CA GLU A 342 -32.18 21.75 24.62
C GLU A 342 -31.39 22.24 23.40
N PHE A 343 -31.94 23.20 22.66
CA PHE A 343 -31.29 23.82 21.51
C PHE A 343 -29.95 24.48 21.88
N LEU A 344 -29.90 25.21 23.00
CA LEU A 344 -28.67 25.85 23.49
C LEU A 344 -27.61 24.83 23.94
N ALA A 345 -28.03 23.67 24.45
CA ALA A 345 -27.12 22.61 24.88
C ALA A 345 -26.46 21.86 23.72
N LEU A 346 -26.98 22.00 22.49
CA LEU A 346 -26.43 21.35 21.30
C LEU A 346 -25.00 21.82 21.03
N GLN A 347 -24.05 20.89 21.13
CA GLN A 347 -22.66 21.14 20.75
C GLN A 347 -22.52 21.29 19.24
N PRO A 348 -21.58 22.09 18.72
CA PRO A 348 -21.27 22.10 17.29
C PRO A 348 -20.97 20.70 16.78
N LEU A 349 -21.37 20.37 15.55
CA LEU A 349 -20.93 19.12 14.94
C LEU A 349 -19.40 19.12 14.85
N GLY A 350 -18.78 18.08 15.41
CA GLY A 350 -17.33 17.99 15.51
C GLY A 350 -16.68 17.92 14.11
N SER A 351 -15.64 18.73 13.91
CA SER A 351 -14.76 18.59 12.76
C SER A 351 -13.70 17.52 13.03
N VAL A 352 -13.40 16.70 12.04
CA VAL A 352 -12.25 15.78 12.11
C VAL A 352 -10.99 16.62 12.02
N LYS A 353 -10.11 16.53 13.03
CA LYS A 353 -8.79 17.18 12.97
C LYS A 353 -8.06 16.70 11.72
N SER A 354 -7.48 17.65 10.99
CA SER A 354 -6.60 17.35 9.86
C SER A 354 -5.57 16.30 10.30
N THR A 355 -5.65 15.14 9.68
CA THR A 355 -4.77 14.01 9.98
C THR A 355 -3.52 14.22 9.15
N GLU A 356 -2.35 14.23 9.78
CA GLU A 356 -1.10 14.20 9.03
C GLU A 356 -1.09 12.94 8.17
N ILE A 357 -1.16 13.13 6.86
CA ILE A 357 -1.14 12.04 5.89
C ILE A 357 0.29 11.48 5.89
N PRO A 358 0.49 10.19 6.21
CA PRO A 358 1.81 9.57 6.12
C PRO A 358 2.40 9.75 4.71
N ARG A 359 3.68 10.12 4.61
CA ARG A 359 4.32 10.40 3.30
C ARG A 359 4.26 9.24 2.31
N SER A 360 4.28 8.00 2.78
CA SER A 360 4.28 6.79 1.94
C SER A 360 3.00 6.00 2.12
N LEU A 361 2.32 5.68 1.01
CA LEU A 361 1.13 4.84 1.02
C LEU A 361 1.45 3.41 1.49
N ALA A 362 2.53 2.83 0.97
CA ALA A 362 3.01 1.52 1.35
C ALA A 362 4.54 1.50 1.43
N ARG A 363 5.10 0.40 1.93
CA ARG A 363 6.55 0.17 1.99
C ARG A 363 6.84 -1.24 1.53
N LEU A 364 7.73 -1.38 0.55
CA LEU A 364 8.27 -2.68 0.19
C LEU A 364 9.22 -3.16 1.28
N LYS A 365 8.94 -4.32 1.85
CA LYS A 365 9.73 -4.98 2.87
C LYS A 365 10.13 -6.37 2.37
N LEU A 366 11.08 -6.37 1.44
CA LEU A 366 11.71 -7.58 0.94
C LEU A 366 13.06 -7.72 1.65
N ASP A 367 13.38 -8.91 2.14
CA ASP A 367 14.73 -9.22 2.61
C ASP A 367 15.59 -9.51 1.38
N ILE A 368 16.55 -8.64 1.09
CA ILE A 368 17.38 -8.67 -0.12
C ILE A 368 18.83 -8.43 0.26
N ASN A 369 19.20 -8.79 1.48
CA ASN A 369 20.54 -8.55 1.97
C ASN A 369 21.54 -9.44 1.25
N PRO A 370 22.74 -8.93 0.89
CA PRO A 370 23.75 -9.75 0.25
C PRO A 370 24.25 -10.82 1.24
N VAL A 371 23.95 -12.08 0.95
CA VAL A 371 24.59 -13.23 1.59
C VAL A 371 26.05 -13.31 1.14
N THR A 372 26.96 -13.46 2.10
CA THR A 372 28.39 -13.64 1.81
C THR A 372 28.64 -15.06 1.31
N LEU A 373 29.07 -15.18 0.05
CA LEU A 373 29.46 -16.45 -0.55
C LEU A 373 30.90 -16.83 -0.15
N PRO A 374 31.23 -18.14 -0.08
CA PRO A 374 32.58 -18.60 0.22
C PRO A 374 33.54 -18.17 -0.90
N ALA A 375 34.81 -17.94 -0.54
CA ALA A 375 35.87 -17.76 -1.52
C ALA A 375 36.03 -19.04 -2.37
N TYR A 376 36.58 -18.89 -3.58
CA TYR A 376 36.86 -20.03 -4.44
C TYR A 376 37.68 -21.09 -3.69
N ALA A 377 37.21 -22.32 -3.75
CA ALA A 377 37.87 -23.46 -3.15
C ALA A 377 39.21 -23.70 -3.86
N ASP A 378 40.30 -23.56 -3.11
CA ASP A 378 41.67 -23.89 -3.54
C ASP A 378 42.32 -24.84 -2.53
N PHE A 379 41.97 -26.13 -2.64
CA PHE A 379 42.58 -27.16 -1.80
C PHE A 379 43.86 -27.70 -2.44
N PRO A 380 44.96 -27.88 -1.68
CA PRO A 380 46.26 -28.33 -2.21
C PRO A 380 46.30 -29.85 -2.49
N VAL A 381 45.34 -30.35 -3.27
CA VAL A 381 45.14 -31.77 -3.58
C VAL A 381 46.34 -32.35 -4.34
N LEU A 382 46.98 -31.55 -5.22
CA LEU A 382 48.19 -31.96 -5.97
C LEU A 382 49.39 -32.17 -5.06
N LYS A 383 49.65 -31.24 -4.13
CA LYS A 383 50.74 -31.37 -3.14
C LYS A 383 50.57 -32.65 -2.31
N LYS A 384 49.33 -32.99 -1.93
CA LYS A 384 49.02 -34.23 -1.19
C LYS A 384 49.20 -35.49 -2.05
N GLN A 385 48.75 -35.47 -3.30
CA GLN A 385 48.95 -36.58 -4.24
C GLN A 385 50.44 -36.85 -4.53
N GLN A 386 51.24 -35.79 -4.68
CA GLN A 386 52.69 -35.90 -4.87
C GLN A 386 53.41 -36.45 -3.62
N ALA A 387 53.02 -36.00 -2.42
CA ALA A 387 53.53 -36.56 -1.17
C ALA A 387 53.21 -38.06 -1.05
N SER A 388 52.00 -38.47 -1.43
CA SER A 388 51.59 -39.89 -1.49
C SER A 388 52.43 -40.71 -2.47
N ARG A 389 52.84 -40.14 -3.61
CA ARG A 389 53.73 -40.78 -4.58
C ARG A 389 55.16 -40.95 -4.06
N ARG A 390 55.66 -40.05 -3.21
CA ARG A 390 56.97 -40.22 -2.53
C ARG A 390 56.98 -41.34 -1.49
N THR A 391 55.85 -41.60 -0.83
CA THR A 391 55.69 -42.72 0.14
C THR A 391 55.38 -44.07 -0.51
N PHE A 392 54.84 -44.09 -1.73
CA PHE A 392 54.48 -45.32 -2.44
C PHE A 392 55.68 -46.25 -2.79
N PRO A 393 56.87 -45.75 -3.22
CA PRO A 393 58.04 -46.61 -3.45
C PRO A 393 58.66 -47.15 -2.15
N VAL A 394 58.34 -46.59 -0.98
CA VAL A 394 58.83 -47.13 0.31
C VAL A 394 58.02 -48.35 0.76
N LEU A 395 56.73 -48.41 0.44
CA LEU A 395 55.87 -49.56 0.76
C LEU A 395 55.96 -50.67 -0.30
N ILE A 396 56.13 -50.31 -1.57
CA ILE A 396 56.29 -51.27 -2.67
C ILE A 396 57.74 -51.75 -2.78
N GLY A 397 58.75 -50.96 -2.39
CA GLY A 397 60.13 -51.42 -2.31
C GLY A 397 60.34 -52.59 -1.34
N GLY A 398 59.53 -52.68 -0.27
CA GLY A 398 59.52 -53.83 0.63
C GLY A 398 58.83 -55.07 0.04
N ALA A 399 57.79 -54.91 -0.78
CA ALA A 399 57.04 -56.02 -1.37
C ALA A 399 57.67 -56.54 -2.68
N ILE A 400 58.24 -55.67 -3.51
CA ILE A 400 58.88 -56.04 -4.79
C ILE A 400 60.20 -56.78 -4.57
N VAL A 401 60.97 -56.47 -3.52
CA VAL A 401 62.15 -57.26 -3.15
C VAL A 401 61.75 -58.67 -2.67
N LEU A 402 60.59 -58.83 -2.01
CA LEU A 402 60.08 -60.13 -1.60
C LEU A 402 59.52 -60.96 -2.78
N VAL A 403 58.89 -60.32 -3.77
CA VAL A 403 58.31 -60.97 -4.96
C VAL A 403 59.36 -61.26 -6.05
N LEU A 404 60.40 -60.42 -6.20
CA LEU A 404 61.52 -60.69 -7.12
C LEU A 404 62.43 -61.82 -6.65
N LEU A 405 62.50 -62.09 -5.33
CA LEU A 405 63.16 -63.30 -4.81
C LEU A 405 62.34 -64.58 -5.04
N LEU A 406 61.02 -64.49 -5.22
CA LEU A 406 60.14 -65.64 -5.47
C LEU A 406 59.95 -65.97 -6.97
N THR A 407 60.19 -65.02 -7.88
CA THR A 407 59.99 -65.22 -9.33
C THR A 407 61.24 -65.72 -10.08
N ILE A 408 62.42 -65.73 -9.47
CA ILE A 408 63.63 -66.36 -10.04
C ILE A 408 63.60 -67.91 -9.90
N VAL A 409 62.63 -68.48 -9.17
CA VAL A 409 62.49 -69.94 -8.98
C VAL A 409 61.50 -70.61 -9.96
N TYR A 410 60.76 -69.87 -10.78
CA TYR A 410 59.83 -70.49 -11.74
C TYR A 410 60.07 -70.02 -13.16
N MET A 411 60.98 -70.73 -13.82
CA MET A 411 61.21 -70.68 -15.27
C MET A 411 59.90 -70.86 -16.08
N ASN A 412 60.01 -70.40 -17.33
CA ASN A 412 59.42 -71.02 -18.53
C ASN A 412 57.90 -70.95 -18.68
N ARG A 413 57.44 -70.27 -19.75
CA ARG A 413 57.08 -70.92 -21.03
C ARG A 413 56.44 -69.93 -22.03
N ASP A 414 57.15 -69.72 -23.14
CA ASP A 414 56.74 -69.53 -24.55
C ASP A 414 55.44 -68.80 -24.98
N ASN A 415 55.70 -67.75 -25.78
CA ASN A 415 55.32 -67.50 -27.19
C ASN A 415 53.91 -67.06 -27.64
N GLN A 416 53.97 -65.92 -28.35
CA GLN A 416 53.49 -65.61 -29.72
C GLN A 416 52.05 -65.15 -30.00
N THR A 417 51.98 -63.85 -30.35
CA THR A 417 51.40 -63.19 -31.55
C THR A 417 50.10 -63.68 -32.17
N ALA A 418 49.19 -62.72 -32.44
CA ALA A 418 48.71 -62.45 -33.80
C ALA A 418 48.01 -61.07 -33.88
N GLU A 419 48.51 -60.22 -34.76
CA GLU A 419 47.80 -59.08 -35.36
C GLU A 419 46.79 -59.60 -36.39
N THR A 420 45.67 -58.91 -36.60
CA THR A 420 45.12 -58.75 -37.97
C THR A 420 44.24 -57.49 -38.10
N SER A 421 44.63 -56.71 -39.09
CA SER A 421 44.01 -55.54 -39.74
C SER A 421 42.97 -55.91 -40.82
N ALA A 422 42.02 -55.03 -41.11
CA ALA A 422 41.43 -54.70 -42.43
C ALA A 422 40.24 -53.75 -42.17
N ASP A 423 40.14 -52.49 -42.63
CA ASP A 423 40.38 -51.80 -43.91
C ASP A 423 39.23 -51.86 -44.93
N ILE A 424 38.59 -50.69 -45.09
CA ILE A 424 37.91 -50.02 -46.24
C ILE A 424 36.91 -50.81 -47.12
N LYS A 425 35.68 -50.26 -47.25
CA LYS A 425 35.17 -49.74 -48.55
C LYS A 425 33.92 -48.87 -48.45
N ALA A 426 34.00 -47.72 -49.11
CA ALA A 426 32.94 -46.80 -49.48
C ALA A 426 32.44 -47.11 -50.90
N THR A 427 31.16 -46.82 -51.20
CA THR A 427 30.73 -46.15 -52.46
C THR A 427 29.30 -45.61 -52.37
N THR A 428 29.14 -44.29 -52.66
CA THR A 428 28.17 -43.60 -53.56
C THR A 428 26.66 -43.91 -53.50
N ASN A 429 25.70 -43.01 -53.76
CA ASN A 429 25.62 -41.74 -54.48
C ASN A 429 24.21 -41.15 -54.21
N THR A 430 24.05 -39.83 -54.05
CA THR A 430 23.13 -39.00 -54.87
C THR A 430 23.35 -37.50 -54.62
N LYS A 431 23.36 -36.72 -55.70
CA LYS A 431 23.46 -35.25 -55.81
C LYS A 431 22.12 -34.74 -56.36
N PRO A 432 21.88 -33.42 -56.50
CA PRO A 432 21.62 -32.37 -55.50
C PRO A 432 20.18 -31.83 -55.61
N LEU A 433 19.71 -31.06 -54.62
CA LEU A 433 18.68 -30.04 -54.86
C LEU A 433 19.05 -28.71 -54.22
N LYS A 434 19.07 -27.70 -55.08
CA LYS A 434 19.24 -26.28 -54.85
C LYS A 434 17.98 -25.78 -54.14
N ASN A 435 18.10 -25.19 -52.95
CA ASN A 435 17.01 -24.40 -52.37
C ASN A 435 17.56 -23.11 -51.75
N GLU A 436 16.97 -22.05 -52.25
CA GLU A 436 16.89 -20.65 -51.84
C GLU A 436 17.47 -20.29 -50.47
N GLU A 437 18.34 -19.28 -50.53
CA GLU A 437 18.95 -18.57 -49.43
C GLU A 437 17.85 -17.88 -48.59
N PRO A 438 17.61 -18.29 -47.34
CA PRO A 438 16.71 -17.58 -46.45
C PRO A 438 17.45 -16.36 -45.89
N LYS A 439 16.81 -15.19 -45.98
CA LYS A 439 17.22 -13.98 -45.27
C LYS A 439 17.57 -14.33 -43.81
N PRO A 440 18.79 -14.01 -43.31
CA PRO A 440 19.21 -14.44 -41.99
C PRO A 440 18.31 -13.83 -40.91
N ALA A 441 17.90 -14.67 -39.96
CA ALA A 441 17.24 -14.22 -38.74
C ALA A 441 18.21 -13.34 -37.96
N ASP A 442 17.71 -12.20 -37.50
CA ASP A 442 18.45 -11.25 -36.67
C ASP A 442 18.78 -11.95 -35.33
N VAL A 443 20.05 -12.29 -35.12
CA VAL A 443 20.50 -12.99 -33.91
C VAL A 443 20.59 -11.96 -32.79
N SER A 444 19.90 -12.22 -31.67
CA SER A 444 19.88 -11.26 -30.58
C SER A 444 21.27 -11.10 -29.94
N LYS A 445 21.56 -9.91 -29.40
CA LYS A 445 22.80 -9.65 -28.65
C LYS A 445 23.01 -10.67 -27.51
N THR A 446 21.93 -11.06 -26.84
CA THR A 446 21.94 -12.07 -25.77
C THR A 446 22.39 -13.44 -26.28
N ASP A 447 21.97 -13.84 -27.48
CA ASP A 447 22.36 -15.12 -28.09
C ASP A 447 23.84 -15.13 -28.48
N LEU A 448 24.36 -14.01 -28.99
CA LEU A 448 25.79 -13.84 -29.27
C LEU A 448 26.63 -13.89 -27.97
N GLU A 449 26.19 -13.22 -26.90
CA GLU A 449 26.86 -13.27 -25.60
C GLU A 449 26.87 -14.68 -25.00
N ASN A 450 25.72 -15.38 -25.02
CA ASN A 450 25.61 -16.77 -24.56
C ASN A 450 26.49 -17.73 -25.38
N PHE A 451 26.57 -17.52 -26.69
CA PHE A 451 27.47 -18.26 -27.57
C PHE A 451 28.94 -18.06 -27.15
N PHE A 452 29.37 -16.84 -26.87
CA PHE A 452 30.76 -16.55 -26.47
C PHE A 452 31.10 -17.08 -25.07
N ILE A 453 30.19 -17.00 -24.12
CA ILE A 453 30.37 -17.60 -22.79
C ILE A 453 30.61 -19.11 -22.93
N SER A 454 29.78 -19.78 -23.73
CA SER A 454 29.89 -21.22 -23.97
C SER A 454 31.17 -21.59 -24.73
N TYR A 455 31.49 -20.84 -25.78
CA TYR A 455 32.72 -20.99 -26.56
C TYR A 455 33.97 -20.81 -25.69
N LYS A 456 34.02 -19.78 -24.84
CA LYS A 456 35.20 -19.51 -24.00
C LYS A 456 35.39 -20.57 -22.93
N ALA A 457 34.31 -21.05 -22.31
CA ALA A 457 34.39 -22.19 -21.41
C ALA A 457 34.97 -23.43 -22.11
N ALA A 458 34.47 -23.74 -23.32
CA ALA A 458 34.99 -24.83 -24.14
C ALA A 458 36.46 -24.62 -24.56
N TYR A 459 36.84 -23.38 -24.92
CA TYR A 459 38.22 -23.04 -25.30
C TYR A 459 39.21 -23.30 -24.17
N PHE A 460 38.96 -22.77 -22.97
CA PHE A 460 39.87 -22.97 -21.83
C PHE A 460 39.85 -24.41 -21.33
N SER A 461 38.71 -25.09 -21.39
CA SER A 461 38.64 -26.54 -21.13
C SER A 461 39.51 -27.34 -22.11
N SER A 462 39.44 -27.02 -23.40
CA SER A 462 40.27 -27.63 -24.44
C SER A 462 41.76 -27.33 -24.25
N LEU A 463 42.13 -26.09 -23.92
CA LEU A 463 43.53 -25.71 -23.65
C LEU A 463 44.12 -26.51 -22.48
N ASN A 464 43.34 -26.69 -21.41
CA ASN A 464 43.79 -27.38 -20.19
C ASN A 464 43.76 -28.90 -20.30
N SER A 465 42.83 -29.47 -21.08
CA SER A 465 42.73 -30.92 -21.29
C SER A 465 43.63 -31.42 -22.42
N GLY A 466 44.00 -30.54 -23.36
CA GLY A 466 44.60 -30.93 -24.63
C GLY A 466 43.61 -31.60 -25.60
N ASP A 467 42.31 -31.62 -25.27
CA ASP A 467 41.25 -32.21 -26.10
C ASP A 467 40.43 -31.13 -26.82
N PHE A 468 40.50 -31.15 -28.15
CA PHE A 468 39.79 -30.20 -29.02
C PHE A 468 38.29 -30.52 -29.20
N SER A 469 37.83 -31.70 -28.77
CA SER A 469 36.48 -32.19 -29.05
C SER A 469 35.36 -31.25 -28.55
N SER A 470 35.54 -30.63 -27.39
CA SER A 470 34.57 -29.73 -26.76
C SER A 470 34.48 -28.35 -27.43
N MET A 471 35.59 -27.83 -27.97
CA MET A 471 35.63 -26.57 -28.71
C MET A 471 35.22 -26.72 -30.18
N ALA A 472 35.40 -27.91 -30.76
CA ALA A 472 35.15 -28.17 -32.18
C ALA A 472 33.78 -27.71 -32.71
N PRO A 473 32.65 -27.82 -31.98
CA PRO A 473 31.34 -27.39 -32.47
C PRO A 473 31.22 -25.88 -32.74
N TYR A 474 32.02 -25.07 -32.03
CA TYR A 474 31.96 -23.60 -32.08
C TYR A 474 32.75 -22.98 -33.24
N ILE A 475 33.56 -23.77 -33.94
CA ILE A 475 34.42 -23.29 -35.02
C ILE A 475 33.98 -23.94 -36.33
N ASP A 476 33.95 -23.16 -37.41
CA ASP A 476 33.70 -23.70 -38.74
C ASP A 476 34.85 -24.61 -39.20
N SER A 477 34.58 -25.91 -39.35
CA SER A 477 35.56 -26.91 -39.78
C SER A 477 36.15 -26.68 -41.17
N GLY A 478 35.47 -25.89 -42.01
CA GLY A 478 35.97 -25.50 -43.33
C GLY A 478 37.04 -24.39 -43.29
N GLN A 479 37.21 -23.72 -42.15
CA GLN A 479 38.07 -22.53 -42.04
C GLN A 479 39.47 -22.85 -41.52
N PRO A 480 40.51 -22.08 -41.90
CA PRO A 480 41.88 -22.29 -41.45
C PRO A 480 42.04 -22.30 -39.91
N VAL A 481 41.25 -21.46 -39.22
CA VAL A 481 41.28 -21.32 -37.76
C VAL A 481 40.98 -22.63 -37.02
N TYR A 482 40.14 -23.50 -37.59
CA TYR A 482 39.84 -24.82 -37.02
C TYR A 482 41.09 -25.71 -36.95
N LYS A 483 41.85 -25.80 -38.05
CA LYS A 483 43.07 -26.60 -38.10
C LYS A 483 44.15 -26.04 -37.19
N GLN A 484 44.28 -24.71 -37.15
CA GLN A 484 45.26 -24.03 -36.30
C GLN A 484 45.00 -24.29 -34.80
N LEU A 485 43.76 -24.07 -34.35
CA LEU A 485 43.39 -24.28 -32.94
C LEU A 485 43.45 -25.75 -32.55
N LYS A 486 42.99 -26.67 -33.42
CA LYS A 486 43.12 -28.11 -33.19
C LYS A 486 44.57 -28.53 -33.03
N SER A 487 45.45 -28.06 -33.91
CA SER A 487 46.89 -28.35 -33.84
C SER A 487 47.51 -27.81 -32.55
N TYR A 488 47.22 -26.54 -32.21
CA TYR A 488 47.72 -25.91 -31.00
C TYR A 488 47.26 -26.64 -29.74
N ILE A 489 45.96 -26.88 -29.58
CA ILE A 489 45.39 -27.58 -28.42
C ILE A 489 45.94 -28.99 -28.28
N THR A 490 46.02 -29.75 -29.38
CA THR A 490 46.59 -31.11 -29.37
C THR A 490 48.07 -31.07 -28.96
N SER A 491 48.80 -30.02 -29.33
CA SER A 491 50.21 -29.86 -28.96
C SER A 491 50.43 -29.64 -27.46
N LEU A 492 49.40 -29.27 -26.70
CA LEU A 492 49.46 -29.06 -25.25
C LEU A 492 49.20 -30.35 -24.45
N ALA A 493 48.68 -31.40 -25.10
CA ALA A 493 48.36 -32.67 -24.47
C ALA A 493 49.62 -33.27 -23.79
N GLY A 494 49.50 -33.54 -22.48
CA GLY A 494 50.58 -34.14 -21.69
C GLY A 494 51.71 -33.19 -21.28
N LYS A 495 51.66 -31.89 -21.60
CA LYS A 495 52.73 -30.92 -21.29
C LYS A 495 52.66 -30.27 -19.90
N ASN A 496 51.72 -30.70 -19.04
CA ASN A 496 51.54 -30.19 -17.67
C ASN A 496 51.53 -28.66 -17.58
N VAL A 497 50.78 -28.02 -18.47
CA VAL A 497 50.57 -26.56 -18.50
C VAL A 497 49.13 -26.24 -18.10
N SER A 498 48.86 -25.02 -17.64
CA SER A 498 47.50 -24.57 -17.35
C SER A 498 47.21 -23.17 -17.86
N PHE A 499 45.95 -22.92 -18.17
CA PHE A 499 45.41 -21.65 -18.62
C PHE A 499 44.22 -21.27 -17.72
N ALA A 500 44.30 -20.11 -17.08
CA ALA A 500 43.24 -19.54 -16.27
C ALA A 500 42.64 -18.34 -17.00
N ASN A 501 41.32 -18.28 -17.11
CA ASN A 501 40.61 -17.14 -17.69
C ASN A 501 40.37 -16.09 -16.59
N ASP A 502 41.09 -14.98 -16.63
CA ASP A 502 41.02 -13.95 -15.59
C ASP A 502 39.90 -12.95 -15.89
N GLN A 503 39.77 -12.55 -17.15
CA GLN A 503 38.73 -11.62 -17.61
C GLN A 503 38.39 -11.86 -19.08
N PHE A 504 37.08 -11.84 -19.39
CA PHE A 504 36.59 -11.81 -20.76
C PHE A 504 35.47 -10.78 -20.88
N LEU A 505 35.66 -9.77 -21.71
CA LEU A 505 34.68 -8.71 -21.94
C LEU A 505 34.44 -8.54 -23.44
N VAL A 506 33.18 -8.59 -23.85
CA VAL A 506 32.76 -8.14 -25.18
C VAL A 506 32.69 -6.62 -25.15
N THR A 507 33.54 -5.95 -25.93
CA THR A 507 33.65 -4.49 -25.95
C THR A 507 32.75 -3.87 -27.01
N LYS A 508 32.53 -4.57 -28.13
CA LYS A 508 31.72 -4.09 -29.26
C LYS A 508 31.22 -5.28 -30.09
N THR A 509 30.04 -5.13 -30.70
CA THR A 509 29.47 -6.10 -31.64
C THR A 509 28.97 -5.34 -32.86
N GLU A 510 29.35 -5.77 -34.05
CA GLU A 510 28.87 -5.24 -35.33
C GLU A 510 28.17 -6.36 -36.10
N SER A 511 26.93 -6.11 -36.54
CA SER A 511 26.15 -7.03 -37.36
C SER A 511 26.21 -6.62 -38.83
N HIS A 512 26.38 -7.59 -39.71
CA HIS A 512 26.43 -7.38 -41.16
C HIS A 512 25.16 -7.93 -41.84
N ASN A 513 24.78 -7.33 -42.97
CA ASN A 513 23.54 -7.66 -43.70
C ASN A 513 23.51 -9.09 -44.28
N ASP A 514 24.64 -9.79 -44.27
CA ASP A 514 24.81 -11.17 -44.74
C ASP A 514 24.69 -12.21 -43.61
N GLY A 515 24.30 -11.81 -42.39
CA GLY A 515 24.16 -12.71 -41.24
C GLY A 515 25.49 -13.09 -40.60
N THR A 516 26.52 -12.27 -40.81
CA THR A 516 27.80 -12.34 -40.11
C THR A 516 27.90 -11.26 -39.03
N TYR A 517 28.75 -11.52 -38.04
CA TYR A 517 28.92 -10.68 -36.86
C TYR A 517 30.40 -10.55 -36.52
N ASP A 518 30.84 -9.32 -36.26
CA ASP A 518 32.16 -9.03 -35.72
C ASP A 518 32.08 -8.69 -34.24
N ILE A 519 32.79 -9.46 -33.43
CA ILE A 519 32.71 -9.37 -31.97
C ILE A 519 34.09 -9.01 -31.43
N TYR A 520 34.18 -7.79 -30.93
CA TYR A 520 35.38 -7.22 -30.36
C TYR A 520 35.44 -7.56 -28.88
N THR A 521 36.62 -7.99 -28.43
CA THR A 521 36.81 -8.52 -27.07
C THR A 521 38.08 -7.99 -26.44
N SER A 522 38.06 -7.86 -25.13
CA SER A 522 39.24 -7.70 -24.28
C SER A 522 39.34 -8.92 -23.37
N GLU A 523 40.47 -9.62 -23.46
CA GLU A 523 40.71 -10.91 -22.83
C GLU A 523 41.95 -10.82 -21.96
N VAL A 524 41.85 -11.24 -20.70
CA VAL A 524 42.98 -11.42 -19.79
C VAL A 524 43.00 -12.87 -19.34
N TYR A 525 44.13 -13.54 -19.52
CA TYR A 525 44.29 -14.92 -19.08
C TYR A 525 45.73 -15.19 -18.64
N THR A 526 45.88 -16.11 -17.70
CA THR A 526 47.18 -16.51 -17.17
C THR A 526 47.56 -17.89 -17.69
N PHE A 527 48.70 -18.00 -18.34
CA PHE A 527 49.34 -19.26 -18.70
C PHE A 527 50.35 -19.62 -17.62
N THR A 528 50.35 -20.88 -17.19
CA THR A 528 51.38 -21.42 -16.28
C THR A 528 52.03 -22.61 -16.96
N ASP A 529 53.36 -22.58 -17.03
CA ASP A 529 54.13 -23.63 -17.69
C ASP A 529 54.36 -24.85 -16.79
N SER A 530 55.13 -25.83 -17.30
CA SER A 530 55.44 -27.06 -16.56
C SER A 530 56.35 -26.88 -15.34
N TYR A 531 56.92 -25.68 -15.17
CA TYR A 531 57.81 -25.30 -14.07
C TYR A 531 57.12 -24.33 -13.09
N ASP A 532 55.80 -24.18 -13.19
CA ASP A 532 54.97 -23.26 -12.40
C ASP A 532 55.28 -21.77 -12.63
N ALA A 533 55.95 -21.41 -13.73
CA ALA A 533 56.14 -20.01 -14.11
C ALA A 533 54.88 -19.48 -14.81
N SER A 534 54.32 -18.38 -14.29
CA SER A 534 53.08 -17.78 -14.80
C SER A 534 53.33 -16.53 -15.64
N THR A 535 52.67 -16.45 -16.79
CA THR A 535 52.65 -15.28 -17.67
C THR A 535 51.19 -14.87 -17.90
N GLN A 536 50.88 -13.62 -17.59
CA GLN A 536 49.59 -13.03 -17.91
C GLN A 536 49.61 -12.47 -19.34
N PHE A 537 48.57 -12.80 -20.09
CA PHE A 537 48.30 -12.31 -21.42
C PHE A 537 47.12 -11.38 -21.38
N LYS A 538 47.25 -10.20 -22.01
CA LYS A 538 46.14 -9.31 -22.29
C LYS A 538 46.01 -9.16 -23.80
N LYS A 539 44.85 -9.57 -24.34
CA LYS A 539 44.59 -9.58 -25.78
C LYS A 539 43.35 -8.79 -26.12
N GLU A 540 43.42 -8.10 -27.24
CA GLU A 540 42.25 -7.55 -27.91
C GLU A 540 42.03 -8.33 -29.20
N ARG A 541 40.80 -8.85 -29.39
CA ARG A 541 40.50 -9.72 -30.54
C ARG A 541 39.18 -9.37 -31.19
N ILE A 542 39.13 -9.63 -32.50
CA ILE A 542 37.90 -9.63 -33.30
C ILE A 542 37.59 -11.08 -33.66
N TYR A 543 36.40 -11.53 -33.28
CA TYR A 543 35.86 -12.81 -33.70
C TYR A 543 34.84 -12.59 -34.81
N HIS A 544 35.08 -13.24 -35.95
CA HIS A 544 34.17 -13.26 -37.09
C HIS A 544 33.26 -14.47 -36.95
N VAL A 545 31.96 -14.25 -36.85
CA VAL A 545 30.96 -15.28 -36.57
C VAL A 545 29.91 -15.30 -37.66
N LYS A 546 29.48 -16.50 -38.06
CA LYS A 546 28.36 -16.67 -39.00
C LYS A 546 27.25 -17.53 -38.39
N ALA A 547 26.02 -17.28 -38.82
CA ALA A 547 24.92 -18.22 -38.64
C ALA A 547 25.07 -19.41 -39.61
N ALA A 548 25.08 -20.63 -39.08
CA ALA A 548 25.23 -21.90 -39.79
C ALA A 548 23.95 -22.78 -39.68
N GLY A 549 22.78 -22.14 -39.71
CA GLY A 549 21.46 -22.76 -39.56
C GLY A 549 20.59 -22.07 -38.50
N LYS A 550 19.36 -22.56 -38.31
CA LYS A 550 18.46 -22.09 -37.24
C LYS A 550 19.15 -22.42 -35.90
N ASP A 551 19.59 -21.38 -35.20
CA ASP A 551 20.19 -21.44 -33.85
C ASP A 551 21.62 -22.01 -33.76
N LYS A 552 22.39 -21.99 -34.85
CA LYS A 552 23.80 -22.44 -34.83
C LYS A 552 24.75 -21.32 -35.24
N LEU A 553 25.60 -20.87 -34.32
CA LEU A 553 26.65 -19.88 -34.57
C LEU A 553 28.02 -20.60 -34.67
N GLN A 554 28.89 -20.12 -35.55
CA GLN A 554 30.25 -20.65 -35.70
C GLN A 554 31.26 -19.54 -35.98
N ILE A 555 32.43 -19.64 -35.34
CA ILE A 555 33.57 -18.75 -35.58
C ILE A 555 34.25 -19.17 -36.87
N THR A 556 34.43 -18.22 -37.78
CA THR A 556 35.09 -18.43 -39.08
C THR A 556 36.51 -17.91 -39.10
N LYS A 557 36.79 -16.85 -38.32
CA LYS A 557 38.11 -16.21 -38.24
C LYS A 557 38.29 -15.52 -36.88
N ILE A 558 39.54 -15.44 -36.42
CA ILE A 558 39.92 -14.71 -35.21
C ILE A 558 41.10 -13.80 -35.58
N ASP A 559 40.93 -12.50 -35.45
CA ASP A 559 41.99 -11.51 -35.61
C ASP A 559 42.44 -11.04 -34.22
N THR A 560 43.76 -10.94 -33.98
CA THR A 560 44.32 -10.38 -32.74
C THR A 560 44.84 -8.99 -33.04
N LEU A 561 44.29 -7.99 -32.36
CA LEU A 561 44.64 -6.58 -32.51
C LEU A 561 45.83 -6.20 -31.61
N THR A 562 45.80 -6.67 -30.37
CA THR A 562 46.82 -6.40 -29.34
C THR A 562 47.16 -7.70 -28.62
N ASP A 563 48.44 -7.92 -28.30
CA ASP A 563 48.95 -9.08 -27.54
C ASP A 563 50.04 -8.61 -26.58
N GLU A 564 49.65 -8.27 -25.36
CA GLU A 564 50.54 -7.87 -24.28
C GLU A 564 50.82 -9.05 -23.36
N GLN A 565 52.09 -9.20 -22.96
CA GLN A 565 52.53 -10.29 -22.09
C GLN A 565 53.30 -9.71 -20.90
N LYS A 566 52.94 -10.14 -19.70
CA LYS A 566 53.62 -9.73 -18.47
C LYS A 566 53.89 -10.97 -17.61
N PRO A 567 55.16 -11.20 -17.19
CA PRO A 567 55.45 -12.20 -16.17
C PRO A 567 54.67 -11.88 -14.88
N VAL A 568 54.11 -12.90 -14.26
CA VAL A 568 53.53 -12.78 -12.92
C VAL A 568 54.68 -13.07 -11.95
N GLU A 569 55.32 -12.02 -11.43
CA GLU A 569 56.34 -12.16 -10.38
C GLU A 569 55.68 -12.66 -9.09
N GLU A 570 56.36 -13.58 -8.39
CA GLU A 570 55.91 -14.19 -7.12
C GLU A 570 55.59 -13.18 -6.01
#